data_AF-A0A1U7QJR0-F1
#
_entry.id   AF-A0A1U7QJR0-F1
#
_cell.length_a   1.000
_cell.length_b   1.000
_cell.length_c   1.000
_cell.angle_alpha   90.00
_cell.angle_beta   90.00
_cell.angle_gamma   90.00
#
_symmetry.space_group_name_H-M   'P 1'
#
loop_
_entity.id
_entity.type
_entity.pdbx_description
1 polymer ?
#
loop_
_entity_poly.entity_id
_entity_poly.type
_entity_poly.pdbx_seq_one_letter_code
_entity_poly.pdbx_strand_id
1 'polypeptide(L)'
;MTPARASSLSPALLLVALTAELTAGLKCVCLLCDSSNFTCQTEGACWASVMLTNGKEQVIKSCVSLPELNAQVFCHSSNNVTKTECCFTDFCNNITLHLPTVSPSAPRLGPTELTVVITVPVCLLSIAAMLTIWACQDRQCTHRKTKRHNVEEPLAEYSLVNAGKTLKDLIYDATASGSGSGLPLLVQRTIARTIVLQEIVGKGRFGEVWHGRWCGEDVAVKIFSSRDERSWFREAEIYQTVMLRHENILGFIAADNKDNGTWTQLWLVSEYHEQGSLYDYLNRNIVTVAGMIKLALSIASGLAHLHMEIVGTQGKPAIAHRDIKSKNILVKKCDTCAIADLGLAVKHDSIMNTIDIPQNPKVGTKRYMAPEMLDDTMNVSIFESFKRADIYSVGLVYWEIARRCSVGGMVEEYQLPYYDMVPSDPSIEDMRKVVCDQKFRPNIPNQWQSCEALRVMGRIMRECWYANGAARLTALRVKKTISQLCVKEDCKA
;
A
#
# COMPACT_ATOMS: atom_id res chain seq x y z
N MET A 1 -34.41 -24.15 -73.42
CA MET A 1 -33.18 -24.97 -73.33
C MET A 1 -32.40 -24.50 -72.11
N THR A 2 -32.21 -25.40 -71.12
CA THR A 2 -31.24 -25.47 -70.00
C THR A 2 -30.49 -24.22 -69.48
N PRO A 3 -29.99 -24.20 -68.22
CA PRO A 3 -30.60 -24.46 -66.90
C PRO A 3 -30.17 -23.41 -65.80
N ALA A 4 -30.72 -23.46 -64.57
CA ALA A 4 -30.02 -23.28 -63.26
C ALA A 4 -30.92 -22.87 -62.03
N ARG A 5 -30.66 -23.56 -60.91
CA ARG A 5 -30.83 -23.38 -59.42
C ARG A 5 -31.08 -21.96 -58.84
N ALA A 6 -31.56 -21.69 -57.60
CA ALA A 6 -31.89 -22.44 -56.36
C ALA A 6 -32.65 -21.56 -55.30
N SER A 7 -33.02 -22.19 -54.16
CA SER A 7 -33.37 -21.70 -52.78
C SER A 7 -34.86 -21.79 -52.39
N SER A 8 -35.30 -21.99 -51.12
CA SER A 8 -34.98 -22.91 -49.99
C SER A 8 -36.04 -22.65 -48.88
N LEU A 9 -36.27 -23.64 -47.99
CA LEU A 9 -37.03 -23.65 -46.69
C LEU A 9 -38.56 -23.91 -46.75
N SER A 10 -39.22 -24.56 -45.78
CA SER A 10 -39.00 -25.72 -44.88
C SER A 10 -40.32 -25.91 -44.07
N PRO A 11 -40.63 -27.09 -43.50
CA PRO A 11 -41.99 -27.49 -43.09
C PRO A 11 -42.26 -27.27 -41.58
N ALA A 12 -43.49 -26.87 -41.22
CA ALA A 12 -43.92 -26.80 -39.82
C ALA A 12 -45.43 -27.09 -39.70
N LEU A 13 -45.82 -28.37 -39.80
CA LEU A 13 -47.15 -28.85 -39.38
C LEU A 13 -47.20 -30.37 -39.47
N LEU A 14 -46.68 -31.06 -38.45
CA LEU A 14 -47.11 -32.41 -38.01
C LEU A 14 -46.19 -32.93 -36.89
N LEU A 15 -46.52 -32.61 -35.65
CA LEU A 15 -46.23 -33.44 -34.47
C LEU A 15 -47.12 -32.96 -33.32
N VAL A 16 -48.37 -33.42 -33.36
CA VAL A 16 -49.25 -33.46 -32.19
C VAL A 16 -48.87 -34.72 -31.39
N ALA A 17 -48.78 -34.55 -30.08
CA ALA A 17 -48.60 -35.58 -29.05
C ALA A 17 -47.17 -36.10 -28.82
N LEU A 18 -46.38 -35.36 -28.03
CA LEU A 18 -45.58 -35.89 -26.90
C LEU A 18 -44.94 -34.70 -26.14
N THR A 19 -45.06 -34.74 -24.81
CA THR A 19 -44.44 -33.85 -23.79
C THR A 19 -44.91 -32.39 -23.70
N ALA A 20 -46.20 -32.18 -23.39
CA ALA A 20 -46.52 -31.18 -22.38
C ALA A 20 -46.47 -31.87 -21.01
N GLU A 21 -45.26 -32.18 -20.54
CA GLU A 21 -45.06 -32.34 -19.10
C GLU A 21 -45.25 -30.94 -18.52
N LEU A 22 -46.47 -30.66 -18.04
CA LEU A 22 -46.64 -29.72 -16.94
C LEU A 22 -45.65 -30.21 -15.88
N THR A 23 -44.52 -29.53 -15.72
CA THR A 23 -43.67 -29.71 -14.55
C THR A 23 -44.54 -29.39 -13.35
N ALA A 24 -45.07 -30.43 -12.71
CA ALA A 24 -45.77 -30.27 -11.46
C ALA A 24 -44.74 -29.70 -10.48
N GLY A 25 -44.84 -28.39 -10.20
CA GLY A 25 -43.97 -27.76 -9.20
C GLY A 25 -44.06 -28.52 -7.87
N LEU A 26 -42.95 -28.57 -7.16
CA LEU A 26 -42.78 -29.24 -5.88
C LEU A 26 -43.79 -28.68 -4.86
N LYS A 27 -44.59 -29.56 -4.24
CA LYS A 27 -45.57 -29.16 -3.21
C LYS A 27 -44.96 -29.24 -1.82
N CYS A 28 -45.13 -28.21 -1.00
CA CYS A 28 -44.59 -28.16 0.35
C CYS A 28 -45.66 -27.76 1.37
N VAL A 29 -45.42 -28.10 2.64
CA VAL A 29 -46.20 -27.57 3.77
C VAL A 29 -45.81 -26.12 4.04
N CYS A 30 -46.78 -25.22 4.15
CA CYS A 30 -46.59 -23.82 4.47
C CYS A 30 -47.45 -23.40 5.68
N LEU A 31 -46.80 -23.09 6.81
CA LEU A 31 -47.51 -22.75 8.06
C LEU A 31 -48.13 -21.34 8.06
N LEU A 32 -47.75 -20.49 7.10
CA LEU A 32 -48.23 -19.11 6.97
C LEU A 32 -49.16 -18.91 5.76
N CYS A 33 -49.49 -19.99 5.03
CA CYS A 33 -50.28 -19.93 3.81
C CYS A 33 -51.74 -20.37 4.06
N ASP A 34 -52.46 -19.63 4.90
CA ASP A 34 -53.85 -19.94 5.29
C ASP A 34 -54.80 -19.96 4.08
N SER A 35 -54.56 -19.08 3.10
CA SER A 35 -55.37 -18.93 1.88
C SER A 35 -55.21 -20.08 0.89
N SER A 36 -54.18 -20.92 1.03
CA SER A 36 -53.89 -22.06 0.16
C SER A 36 -53.81 -23.38 0.94
N ASN A 37 -54.66 -23.51 1.97
CA ASN A 37 -54.82 -24.72 2.77
C ASN A 37 -53.48 -25.25 3.34
N PHE A 38 -52.63 -24.33 3.83
CA PHE A 38 -51.30 -24.63 4.38
C PHE A 38 -50.35 -25.34 3.40
N THR A 39 -50.53 -25.12 2.11
CA THR A 39 -49.68 -25.68 1.06
C THR A 39 -49.18 -24.60 0.11
N CYS A 40 -47.98 -24.79 -0.43
CA CYS A 40 -47.39 -23.94 -1.46
C CYS A 40 -46.71 -24.80 -2.52
N GLN A 41 -46.46 -24.21 -3.70
CA GLN A 41 -45.82 -24.89 -4.83
C GLN A 41 -44.60 -24.08 -5.31
N THR A 42 -43.47 -24.74 -5.57
CA THR A 42 -42.22 -24.08 -6.01
C THR A 42 -41.41 -24.93 -7.00
N GLU A 43 -40.52 -24.29 -7.75
CA GLU A 43 -39.49 -24.95 -8.57
C GLU A 43 -38.15 -25.13 -7.81
N GLY A 44 -38.06 -24.60 -6.58
CA GLY A 44 -36.88 -24.69 -5.73
C GLY A 44 -36.95 -25.86 -4.74
N ALA A 45 -37.06 -25.55 -3.44
CA ALA A 45 -37.02 -26.55 -2.37
C ALA A 45 -38.12 -26.31 -1.33
N CYS A 46 -38.52 -27.37 -0.61
CA CYS A 46 -39.30 -27.23 0.62
C CYS A 46 -38.37 -26.92 1.79
N TRP A 47 -38.80 -26.03 2.67
CA TRP A 47 -38.02 -25.53 3.80
C TRP A 47 -38.75 -25.76 5.12
N ALA A 48 -38.02 -26.24 6.13
CA ALA A 48 -38.44 -26.33 7.52
C ALA A 48 -37.33 -25.78 8.44
N SER A 49 -37.69 -24.92 9.38
CA SER A 49 -36.76 -24.35 10.35
C SER A 49 -37.36 -24.30 11.75
N VAL A 50 -36.57 -24.65 12.76
CA VAL A 50 -36.86 -24.41 14.17
C VAL A 50 -35.89 -23.37 14.71
N MET A 51 -36.43 -22.35 15.37
CA MET A 51 -35.67 -21.27 15.98
C MET A 51 -36.14 -21.00 17.41
N LEU A 52 -35.22 -20.54 18.26
CA LEU A 52 -35.54 -20.19 19.65
C LEU A 52 -35.91 -18.71 19.75
N THR A 53 -37.18 -18.41 19.98
CA THR A 53 -37.68 -17.02 20.15
C THR A 53 -38.29 -16.88 21.54
N ASN A 54 -37.74 -15.98 22.37
CA ASN A 54 -38.18 -15.76 23.77
C ASN A 54 -38.24 -17.04 24.63
N GLY A 55 -37.28 -17.96 24.43
CA GLY A 55 -37.19 -19.22 25.18
C GLY A 55 -38.23 -20.28 24.78
N LYS A 56 -39.00 -20.07 23.71
CA LYS A 56 -39.88 -21.07 23.10
C LYS A 56 -39.39 -21.44 21.70
N GLU A 57 -39.43 -22.73 21.38
CA GLU A 57 -39.17 -23.21 20.02
C GLU A 57 -40.33 -22.77 19.12
N GLN A 58 -39.99 -22.08 18.03
CA GLN A 58 -40.93 -21.75 16.95
C GLN A 58 -40.53 -22.50 15.70
N VAL A 59 -41.51 -23.13 15.06
CA VAL A 59 -41.32 -23.91 13.83
C VAL A 59 -41.96 -23.15 12.67
N ILE A 60 -41.22 -22.99 11.58
CA ILE A 60 -41.70 -22.37 10.34
C ILE A 60 -41.44 -23.35 9.19
N LYS A 61 -42.42 -23.46 8.29
CA LYS A 61 -42.36 -24.29 7.08
C LYS A 61 -42.87 -23.47 5.91
N SER A 62 -42.19 -23.51 4.77
CA SER A 62 -42.57 -22.79 3.55
C SER A 62 -41.87 -23.36 2.29
N CYS A 63 -42.20 -22.79 1.14
CA CYS A 63 -41.51 -23.02 -0.13
C CYS A 63 -40.38 -22.00 -0.32
N VAL A 64 -39.27 -22.43 -0.92
CA VAL A 64 -38.16 -21.58 -1.34
C VAL A 64 -38.11 -21.58 -2.86
N SER A 65 -38.03 -20.40 -3.47
CA SER A 65 -37.91 -20.25 -4.92
C SER A 65 -36.49 -20.56 -5.42
N LEU A 66 -36.35 -20.91 -6.70
CA LEU A 66 -35.05 -21.23 -7.30
C LEU A 66 -34.01 -20.09 -7.19
N PRO A 67 -34.37 -18.80 -7.35
CA PRO A 67 -33.44 -17.68 -7.11
C PRO A 67 -32.98 -17.56 -5.65
N GLU A 68 -33.85 -17.81 -4.68
CA GLU A 68 -33.53 -17.76 -3.25
C GLU A 68 -32.63 -18.92 -2.81
N LEU A 69 -32.80 -20.08 -3.44
CA LEU A 69 -31.93 -21.24 -3.23
C LEU A 69 -30.50 -20.96 -3.72
N ASN A 70 -30.34 -20.32 -4.88
CA ASN A 70 -29.05 -19.95 -5.46
C ASN A 70 -28.32 -18.86 -4.65
N ALA A 71 -29.03 -18.08 -3.84
CA ALA A 71 -28.45 -17.10 -2.93
C ALA A 71 -27.82 -17.72 -1.65
N GLN A 72 -27.94 -19.05 -1.45
CA GLN A 72 -27.40 -19.82 -0.31
C GLN A 72 -27.86 -19.40 1.11
N VAL A 73 -28.84 -18.50 1.26
CA VAL A 73 -29.22 -17.98 2.59
C VAL A 73 -30.14 -18.92 3.37
N PHE A 74 -31.04 -19.65 2.70
CA PHE A 74 -32.19 -20.28 3.36
C PHE A 74 -31.94 -21.69 3.91
N CYS A 75 -30.88 -22.39 3.49
CA CYS A 75 -30.63 -23.79 3.89
C CYS A 75 -29.48 -23.96 4.90
N HIS A 76 -29.02 -22.88 5.53
CA HIS A 76 -27.98 -22.93 6.57
C HIS A 76 -28.57 -23.00 7.98
N SER A 77 -28.00 -23.87 8.81
CA SER A 77 -28.27 -23.95 10.25
C SER A 77 -27.23 -23.15 11.04
N SER A 78 -27.61 -22.60 12.20
CA SER A 78 -26.72 -21.90 13.13
C SER A 78 -26.64 -22.63 14.47
N ASN A 79 -25.43 -22.84 14.99
CA ASN A 79 -25.21 -23.58 16.23
C ASN A 79 -26.05 -23.00 17.39
N ASN A 80 -26.90 -23.85 17.99
CA ASN A 80 -27.73 -23.57 19.15
C ASN A 80 -28.78 -22.45 19.01
N VAL A 81 -29.01 -21.91 17.80
CA VAL A 81 -29.99 -20.81 17.56
C VAL A 81 -31.03 -21.19 16.53
N THR A 82 -30.63 -21.84 15.42
CA THR A 82 -31.56 -22.27 14.36
C THR A 82 -31.13 -23.61 13.79
N LYS A 83 -32.08 -24.55 13.64
CA LYS A 83 -31.89 -25.76 12.84
C LYS A 83 -32.81 -25.71 11.65
N THR A 84 -32.24 -25.77 10.46
CA THR A 84 -32.93 -25.57 9.19
C THR A 84 -32.59 -26.71 8.23
N GLU A 85 -33.62 -27.29 7.61
CA GLU A 85 -33.49 -28.36 6.62
C GLU A 85 -34.28 -28.01 5.35
N CYS A 86 -33.64 -28.24 4.19
CA CYS A 86 -34.23 -28.09 2.87
C CYS A 86 -34.32 -29.46 2.20
N CYS A 87 -35.40 -29.73 1.47
CA CYS A 87 -35.63 -31.01 0.82
C CYS A 87 -36.42 -30.85 -0.49
N PHE A 88 -36.39 -31.88 -1.35
CA PHE A 88 -36.76 -31.77 -2.78
C PHE A 88 -37.82 -32.80 -3.23
N THR A 89 -38.62 -33.34 -2.30
CA THR A 89 -39.74 -34.24 -2.63
C THR A 89 -41.05 -33.70 -2.06
N ASP A 90 -42.18 -34.01 -2.68
CA ASP A 90 -43.48 -33.47 -2.26
C ASP A 90 -43.73 -33.69 -0.75
N PHE A 91 -44.08 -32.61 -0.05
CA PHE A 91 -44.37 -32.51 1.38
C PHE A 91 -43.26 -32.99 2.32
N CYS A 92 -42.01 -33.05 1.85
CA CYS A 92 -40.87 -33.52 2.65
C CYS A 92 -40.56 -32.64 3.88
N ASN A 93 -40.97 -31.36 3.87
CA ASN A 93 -40.79 -30.46 5.01
C ASN A 93 -41.82 -30.70 6.12
N ASN A 94 -42.66 -31.74 6.02
CA ASN A 94 -43.54 -32.18 7.09
C ASN A 94 -42.82 -32.99 8.19
N ILE A 95 -41.66 -32.50 8.61
CA ILE A 95 -40.85 -33.06 9.69
C ILE A 95 -41.01 -32.22 10.96
N THR A 96 -40.65 -32.79 12.10
CA THR A 96 -40.56 -32.07 13.38
C THR A 96 -39.08 -31.90 13.71
N LEU A 97 -38.62 -30.65 13.75
CA LEU A 97 -37.25 -30.30 14.10
C LEU A 97 -37.22 -29.87 15.57
N HIS A 98 -36.23 -30.35 16.32
CA HIS A 98 -35.93 -29.93 17.69
C HIS A 98 -34.51 -29.38 17.77
N LEU A 99 -34.28 -28.39 18.63
CA LEU A 99 -32.93 -27.94 18.95
C LEU A 99 -32.25 -28.97 19.87
N PRO A 100 -30.92 -29.21 19.72
CA PRO A 100 -30.22 -30.18 20.55
C PRO A 100 -30.30 -29.77 22.04
N THR A 101 -30.97 -30.59 22.84
CA THR A 101 -31.11 -30.40 24.30
C THR A 101 -29.88 -30.97 25.00
N VAL A 102 -29.13 -30.15 25.73
CA VAL A 102 -28.03 -30.62 26.59
C VAL A 102 -28.64 -31.33 27.81
N SER A 103 -28.51 -32.64 27.89
CA SER A 103 -28.91 -33.44 29.05
C SER A 103 -27.74 -33.62 30.04
N PRO A 104 -27.95 -33.42 31.37
CA PRO A 104 -26.91 -33.65 32.37
C PRO A 104 -27.17 -34.92 33.20
N SER A 105 -26.24 -35.89 33.18
CA SER A 105 -25.95 -36.91 34.22
C SER A 105 -25.00 -37.96 33.61
N ALA A 106 -23.94 -38.52 34.20
CA ALA A 106 -23.18 -38.48 35.47
C ALA A 106 -21.80 -39.17 35.15
N PRO A 107 -20.80 -39.40 36.05
CA PRO A 107 -20.61 -39.02 37.45
C PRO A 107 -19.36 -38.13 37.68
N ARG A 108 -19.25 -37.59 38.91
CA ARG A 108 -18.23 -36.62 39.32
C ARG A 108 -16.89 -37.28 39.67
N LEU A 109 -15.84 -36.90 38.96
CA LEU A 109 -14.44 -37.04 39.40
C LEU A 109 -13.96 -35.65 39.87
N GLY A 110 -13.26 -35.59 41.01
CA GLY A 110 -12.92 -34.35 41.69
C GLY A 110 -12.09 -33.35 40.86
N PRO A 111 -12.20 -32.03 41.13
CA PRO A 111 -11.59 -30.97 40.30
C PRO A 111 -10.06 -31.04 40.21
N THR A 112 -9.40 -31.62 41.21
CA THR A 112 -7.94 -31.77 41.24
C THR A 112 -7.43 -32.90 40.35
N GLU A 113 -8.16 -34.01 40.24
CA GLU A 113 -7.73 -35.13 39.39
C GLU A 113 -8.03 -34.89 37.91
N LEU A 114 -9.17 -34.25 37.60
CA LEU A 114 -9.51 -33.91 36.21
C LEU A 114 -8.51 -32.89 35.61
N THR A 115 -8.01 -31.97 36.43
CA THR A 115 -7.00 -31.00 35.98
C THR A 115 -5.69 -31.72 35.63
N VAL A 116 -5.26 -32.71 36.40
CA VAL A 116 -4.04 -33.48 36.07
C VAL A 116 -4.25 -34.39 34.86
N VAL A 117 -5.40 -35.08 34.78
CA VAL A 117 -5.74 -36.00 33.68
C VAL A 117 -5.97 -35.29 32.34
N ILE A 118 -6.35 -34.02 32.33
CA ILE A 118 -6.50 -33.23 31.09
C ILE A 118 -5.21 -32.47 30.78
N THR A 119 -4.61 -31.82 31.78
CA THR A 119 -3.46 -30.92 31.52
C THR A 119 -2.23 -31.73 31.14
N VAL A 120 -1.98 -32.90 31.74
CA VAL A 120 -0.78 -33.69 31.41
C VAL A 120 -0.84 -34.23 29.97
N PRO A 121 -1.92 -34.87 29.49
CA PRO A 121 -2.00 -35.30 28.09
C PRO A 121 -2.04 -34.13 27.11
N VAL A 122 -2.68 -33.00 27.45
CA VAL A 122 -2.68 -31.81 26.59
C VAL A 122 -1.29 -31.19 26.50
N CYS A 123 -0.54 -31.14 27.62
CA CYS A 123 0.86 -30.71 27.63
C CYS A 123 1.76 -31.68 26.87
N LEU A 124 1.57 -32.99 27.01
CA LEU A 124 2.33 -33.98 26.25
C LEU A 124 2.01 -33.95 24.75
N LEU A 125 0.74 -33.75 24.37
CA LEU A 125 0.32 -33.59 22.98
C LEU A 125 0.83 -32.28 22.38
N SER A 126 0.86 -31.19 23.13
CA SER A 126 1.40 -29.91 22.68
C SER A 126 2.93 -29.95 22.59
N ILE A 127 3.63 -30.62 23.51
CA ILE A 127 5.08 -30.87 23.38
C ILE A 127 5.37 -31.80 22.19
N ALA A 128 4.57 -32.86 21.99
CA ALA A 128 4.70 -33.72 20.81
C ALA A 128 4.39 -32.96 19.52
N ALA A 129 3.40 -32.06 19.51
CA ALA A 129 3.11 -31.17 18.39
C ALA A 129 4.27 -30.20 18.13
N MET A 130 4.88 -29.63 19.17
CA MET A 130 6.03 -28.75 19.03
C MET A 130 7.27 -29.50 18.57
N LEU A 131 7.51 -30.72 19.05
CA LEU A 131 8.61 -31.57 18.60
C LEU A 131 8.39 -32.12 17.19
N THR A 132 7.15 -32.40 16.79
CA THR A 132 6.83 -32.78 15.41
C THR A 132 6.88 -31.58 14.47
N ILE A 133 6.48 -30.39 14.90
CA ILE A 133 6.68 -29.14 14.16
C ILE A 133 8.19 -28.84 14.06
N TRP A 134 8.95 -29.00 15.13
CA TRP A 134 10.40 -28.81 15.12
C TRP A 134 11.10 -29.85 14.25
N ALA A 135 10.71 -31.12 14.31
CA ALA A 135 11.23 -32.17 13.44
C ALA A 135 10.76 -32.03 11.98
N CYS A 136 9.56 -31.50 11.74
CA CYS A 136 9.07 -31.14 10.40
C CYS A 136 9.77 -29.89 9.87
N GLN A 137 10.08 -28.91 10.72
CA GLN A 137 10.86 -27.72 10.36
C GLN A 137 12.33 -28.06 10.16
N ASP A 138 12.90 -28.98 10.94
CA ASP A 138 14.28 -29.47 10.79
C ASP A 138 14.39 -30.40 9.58
N ARG A 139 13.40 -31.29 9.34
CA ARG A 139 13.27 -32.04 8.08
C ARG A 139 12.97 -31.13 6.90
N GLN A 140 12.18 -30.07 7.04
CA GLN A 140 11.98 -29.08 5.98
C GLN A 140 13.25 -28.28 5.76
N CYS A 141 14.05 -27.93 6.77
CA CYS A 141 15.33 -27.23 6.64
C CYS A 141 16.43 -28.12 6.05
N THR A 142 16.53 -29.38 6.46
CA THR A 142 17.44 -30.37 5.85
C THR A 142 16.97 -30.73 4.45
N HIS A 143 15.67 -30.92 4.20
CA HIS A 143 15.13 -31.12 2.85
C HIS A 143 15.16 -29.82 2.00
N ARG A 144 15.20 -28.61 2.57
CA ARG A 144 15.50 -27.34 1.86
C ARG A 144 16.99 -27.21 1.56
N LYS A 145 17.86 -27.81 2.38
CA LYS A 145 19.30 -27.93 2.12
C LYS A 145 19.61 -29.01 1.07
N THR A 146 18.88 -30.13 1.06
CA THR A 146 19.07 -31.24 0.11
C THR A 146 18.32 -31.01 -1.22
N LYS A 147 17.13 -30.40 -1.21
CA LYS A 147 16.40 -29.96 -2.42
C LYS A 147 16.92 -28.62 -3.00
N ARG A 148 17.95 -28.02 -2.37
CA ARG A 148 18.79 -26.97 -2.95
C ARG A 148 19.87 -27.53 -3.89
N HIS A 149 20.06 -28.84 -3.92
CA HIS A 149 20.93 -29.51 -4.89
C HIS A 149 20.04 -30.30 -5.85
N ASN A 150 19.99 -29.87 -7.12
CA ASN A 150 19.25 -30.40 -8.28
C ASN A 150 17.83 -29.82 -8.47
N VAL A 151 17.47 -29.11 -9.54
CA VAL A 151 18.13 -28.55 -10.72
C VAL A 151 17.24 -27.38 -11.13
N GLU A 152 17.80 -26.18 -11.23
CA GLU A 152 17.55 -25.36 -12.41
C GLU A 152 18.95 -24.92 -12.82
N GLU A 153 19.49 -25.64 -13.79
CA GLU A 153 20.72 -25.29 -14.49
C GLU A 153 20.57 -23.82 -14.90
N PRO A 154 21.51 -22.92 -14.50
CA PRO A 154 21.43 -21.54 -14.94
C PRO A 154 21.58 -21.59 -16.45
N LEU A 155 20.46 -21.40 -17.16
CA LEU A 155 20.46 -21.09 -18.58
C LEU A 155 21.52 -20.01 -18.76
N ALA A 156 22.54 -20.40 -19.50
CA ALA A 156 23.81 -19.72 -19.66
C ALA A 156 23.64 -18.21 -19.54
N GLU A 157 24.41 -17.66 -18.62
CA GLU A 157 25.00 -16.32 -18.58
C GLU A 157 24.97 -15.63 -19.97
N TYR A 158 23.79 -15.20 -20.40
CA TYR A 158 23.66 -14.39 -21.59
C TYR A 158 24.09 -13.02 -21.15
N SER A 159 25.37 -12.75 -21.39
CA SER A 159 26.05 -11.47 -21.22
C SER A 159 25.23 -10.36 -21.87
N LEU A 160 24.27 -9.82 -21.13
CA LEU A 160 23.68 -8.50 -21.38
C LEU A 160 24.42 -7.41 -20.61
N VAL A 161 25.35 -7.80 -19.74
CA VAL A 161 26.25 -6.89 -19.02
C VAL A 161 27.68 -7.33 -19.34
N ASN A 162 28.40 -6.51 -20.10
CA ASN A 162 29.84 -6.69 -20.28
C ASN A 162 30.49 -6.83 -18.90
N ALA A 163 31.18 -7.95 -18.69
CA ALA A 163 31.96 -8.22 -17.48
C ALA A 163 32.86 -7.01 -17.18
N GLY A 164 32.52 -6.25 -16.13
CA GLY A 164 33.28 -5.08 -15.67
C GLY A 164 32.51 -3.78 -15.50
N LYS A 165 31.24 -3.67 -15.92
CA LYS A 165 30.42 -2.46 -15.68
C LYS A 165 29.55 -2.60 -14.43
N THR A 166 29.61 -1.61 -13.55
CA THR A 166 28.72 -1.54 -12.37
C THR A 166 27.29 -1.18 -12.80
N LEU A 167 26.31 -1.45 -11.95
CA LEU A 167 24.92 -1.03 -12.16
C LEU A 167 24.80 0.49 -12.44
N LYS A 168 25.62 1.29 -11.77
CA LYS A 168 25.68 2.73 -11.98
C LYS A 168 26.16 3.08 -13.39
N ASP A 169 27.13 2.36 -13.93
CA ASP A 169 27.67 2.59 -15.27
C ASP A 169 26.63 2.26 -16.34
N LEU A 170 25.89 1.15 -16.17
CA LEU A 170 24.82 0.77 -17.10
C LEU A 170 23.69 1.80 -17.14
N ILE A 171 23.29 2.32 -15.98
CA ILE A 171 22.25 3.36 -15.89
C ILE A 171 22.78 4.67 -16.48
N TYR A 172 24.02 5.05 -16.17
CA TYR A 172 24.62 6.29 -16.66
C TYR A 172 24.74 6.29 -18.19
N ASP A 173 25.29 5.23 -18.77
CA ASP A 173 25.42 5.03 -20.21
C ASP A 173 24.05 5.09 -20.92
N ALA A 174 23.01 4.49 -20.32
CA ALA A 174 21.66 4.51 -20.87
C ALA A 174 21.02 5.92 -20.82
N THR A 175 21.24 6.67 -19.74
CA THR A 175 20.70 8.04 -19.58
C THR A 175 21.38 9.08 -20.48
N ALA A 176 22.62 8.85 -20.91
CA ALA A 176 23.33 9.72 -21.85
C ALA A 176 22.70 9.74 -23.26
N SER A 177 21.89 8.73 -23.60
CA SER A 177 21.19 8.65 -24.90
C SER A 177 19.94 9.54 -25.02
N GLY A 178 19.55 10.26 -23.94
CA GLY A 178 18.60 11.37 -24.02
C GLY A 178 17.10 11.03 -24.10
N SER A 179 16.67 9.79 -23.85
CA SER A 179 15.25 9.37 -23.97
C SER A 179 14.47 9.24 -22.65
N GLY A 180 15.08 9.49 -21.49
CA GLY A 180 14.42 9.38 -20.17
C GLY A 180 15.34 8.84 -19.07
N SER A 181 14.91 8.85 -17.81
CA SER A 181 15.63 8.21 -16.70
C SER A 181 15.31 6.72 -16.60
N GLY A 182 16.35 5.88 -16.53
CA GLY A 182 16.24 4.42 -16.40
C GLY A 182 16.83 3.65 -17.59
N LEU A 183 16.68 2.32 -17.59
CA LEU A 183 17.18 1.46 -18.66
C LEU A 183 16.26 1.48 -19.91
N PRO A 184 16.73 1.07 -21.10
CA PRO A 184 15.87 0.98 -22.30
C PRO A 184 14.66 0.06 -22.12
N LEU A 185 13.51 0.37 -22.74
CA LEU A 185 12.23 -0.33 -22.56
C LEU A 185 12.29 -1.86 -22.74
N LEU A 186 13.10 -2.36 -23.68
CA LEU A 186 13.26 -3.81 -23.91
C LEU A 186 14.02 -4.48 -22.76
N VAL A 187 15.01 -3.79 -22.19
CA VAL A 187 15.74 -4.26 -21.01
C VAL A 187 14.80 -4.22 -19.79
N GLN A 188 14.01 -3.14 -19.64
CA GLN A 188 13.08 -2.98 -18.53
C GLN A 188 12.13 -4.18 -18.35
N ARG A 189 11.58 -4.73 -19.44
CA ARG A 189 10.58 -5.84 -19.42
C ARG A 189 11.12 -7.23 -19.07
N THR A 190 12.38 -7.34 -18.66
CA THR A 190 13.01 -8.62 -18.31
C THR A 190 13.76 -8.59 -16.97
N ILE A 191 13.85 -7.42 -16.33
CA ILE A 191 14.63 -7.22 -15.11
C ILE A 191 14.03 -7.99 -13.95
N ALA A 192 12.71 -7.98 -13.78
CA ALA A 192 12.03 -8.62 -12.65
C ALA A 192 12.27 -10.14 -12.60
N ARG A 193 12.52 -10.79 -13.74
CA ARG A 193 12.86 -12.22 -13.81
C ARG A 193 14.23 -12.52 -13.21
N THR A 194 15.17 -11.59 -13.35
CA THR A 194 16.56 -11.73 -12.89
C THR A 194 16.80 -11.23 -11.46
N ILE A 195 15.80 -10.58 -10.84
CA ILE A 195 15.88 -10.11 -9.46
C ILE A 195 15.43 -11.20 -8.49
N VAL A 196 16.25 -11.42 -7.46
CA VAL A 196 15.92 -12.28 -6.33
C VAL A 196 15.49 -11.40 -5.15
N LEU A 197 14.23 -11.53 -4.73
CA LEU A 197 13.73 -10.85 -3.52
C LEU A 197 14.32 -11.50 -2.27
N GLN A 198 14.72 -10.68 -1.30
CA GLN A 198 15.33 -11.13 -0.05
C GLN A 198 14.38 -10.92 1.12
N GLU A 199 14.20 -9.67 1.56
CA GLU A 199 13.39 -9.33 2.73
C GLU A 199 12.44 -8.15 2.47
N ILE A 200 11.37 -8.07 3.25
CA ILE A 200 10.44 -6.93 3.22
C ILE A 200 11.05 -5.79 4.05
N VAL A 201 11.26 -4.65 3.42
CA VAL A 201 11.83 -3.45 4.06
C VAL A 201 10.72 -2.55 4.62
N GLY A 202 9.56 -2.51 3.96
CA GLY A 202 8.44 -1.71 4.42
C GLY A 202 7.15 -2.00 3.67
N LYS A 203 6.02 -1.62 4.28
CA LYS A 203 4.71 -1.62 3.62
C LYS A 203 4.28 -0.17 3.41
N GLY A 204 4.13 0.22 2.15
CA GLY A 204 3.67 1.55 1.74
C GLY A 204 2.15 1.60 1.55
N ARG A 205 1.65 2.74 1.07
CA ARG A 205 0.22 2.96 0.80
C ARG A 205 -0.34 2.05 -0.29
N PHE A 206 0.46 1.76 -1.32
CA PHE A 206 0.02 1.09 -2.55
C PHE A 206 0.74 -0.24 -2.81
N GLY A 207 1.55 -0.72 -1.87
CA GLY A 207 2.37 -1.90 -2.10
C GLY A 207 3.41 -2.15 -1.02
N GLU A 208 4.13 -3.25 -1.18
CA GLU A 208 5.23 -3.66 -0.30
C GLU A 208 6.56 -3.33 -0.97
N VAL A 209 7.51 -2.81 -0.20
CA VAL A 209 8.88 -2.54 -0.63
C VAL A 209 9.77 -3.66 -0.12
N TRP A 210 10.45 -4.31 -1.06
CA TRP A 210 11.37 -5.41 -0.82
C TRP A 210 12.80 -4.98 -1.08
N HIS A 211 13.72 -5.51 -0.29
CA HIS A 211 15.12 -5.58 -0.64
C HIS A 211 15.31 -6.76 -1.58
N GLY A 212 16.01 -6.53 -2.68
CA GLY A 212 16.31 -7.54 -3.69
C GLY A 212 17.74 -7.44 -4.16
N ARG A 213 18.19 -8.49 -4.83
CA ARG A 213 19.52 -8.57 -5.44
C ARG A 213 19.40 -8.66 -6.96
N TRP A 214 20.12 -7.79 -7.67
CA TRP A 214 20.19 -7.76 -9.13
C TRP A 214 21.64 -7.66 -9.58
N CYS A 215 22.14 -8.63 -10.35
CA CYS A 215 23.54 -8.66 -10.81
C CYS A 215 24.58 -8.48 -9.67
N GLY A 216 24.27 -9.00 -8.47
CA GLY A 216 25.14 -8.85 -7.29
C GLY A 216 24.97 -7.55 -6.50
N GLU A 217 24.22 -6.58 -7.02
CA GLU A 217 23.95 -5.28 -6.39
C GLU A 217 22.61 -5.27 -5.65
N ASP A 218 22.52 -4.45 -4.60
CA ASP A 218 21.30 -4.28 -3.80
C ASP A 218 20.33 -3.30 -4.48
N VAL A 219 19.07 -3.73 -4.63
CA VAL A 219 17.97 -2.95 -5.23
C VAL A 219 16.74 -2.94 -4.32
N ALA A 220 15.98 -1.84 -4.39
CA ALA A 220 14.68 -1.74 -3.75
C ALA A 220 13.58 -2.01 -4.79
N VAL A 221 12.68 -2.95 -4.48
CA VAL A 221 11.58 -3.35 -5.36
C VAL A 221 10.25 -3.04 -4.69
N LYS A 222 9.53 -2.03 -5.19
CA LYS A 222 8.15 -1.73 -4.77
C LYS A 222 7.20 -2.56 -5.62
N ILE A 223 6.44 -3.45 -4.98
CA ILE A 223 5.52 -4.39 -5.62
C ILE A 223 4.09 -3.94 -5.38
N PHE A 224 3.36 -3.73 -6.48
CA PHE A 224 1.95 -3.34 -6.51
C PHE A 224 1.08 -4.52 -6.95
N SER A 225 -0.15 -4.54 -6.44
CA SER A 225 -1.20 -5.41 -6.95
C SER A 225 -1.65 -4.92 -8.33
N SER A 226 -2.19 -5.81 -9.17
CA SER A 226 -2.89 -5.44 -10.41
C SER A 226 -4.06 -4.46 -10.17
N ARG A 227 -4.64 -4.44 -8.95
CA ARG A 227 -5.68 -3.47 -8.58
C ARG A 227 -5.15 -2.04 -8.46
N ASP A 228 -3.85 -1.88 -8.22
CA ASP A 228 -3.17 -0.59 -8.01
C ASP A 228 -2.39 -0.15 -9.26
N GLU A 229 -2.72 -0.68 -10.44
CA GLU A 229 -2.05 -0.39 -11.72
C GLU A 229 -1.97 1.11 -12.01
N ARG A 230 -3.02 1.88 -11.71
CA ARG A 230 -3.02 3.34 -11.91
C ARG A 230 -1.96 4.04 -11.05
N SER A 231 -1.77 3.58 -9.81
CA SER A 231 -0.74 4.14 -8.91
C SER A 231 0.66 3.75 -9.36
N TRP A 232 0.86 2.47 -9.75
CA TRP A 232 2.13 2.01 -10.31
C TRP A 232 2.50 2.78 -11.59
N PHE A 233 1.56 2.89 -12.53
CA PHE A 233 1.75 3.58 -13.80
C PHE A 233 2.10 5.05 -13.56
N ARG A 234 1.38 5.73 -12.68
CA ARG A 234 1.65 7.12 -12.34
C ARG A 234 3.06 7.29 -11.77
N GLU A 235 3.44 6.46 -10.82
CA GLU A 235 4.76 6.55 -10.19
C GLU A 235 5.88 6.25 -11.17
N ALA A 236 5.73 5.21 -12.01
CA ALA A 236 6.66 4.89 -13.09
C ALA A 236 6.77 6.02 -14.13
N GLU A 237 5.65 6.60 -14.55
CA GLU A 237 5.59 7.73 -15.48
C GLU A 237 6.36 8.94 -14.94
N ILE A 238 6.17 9.28 -13.66
CA ILE A 238 6.91 10.37 -13.03
C ILE A 238 8.40 10.04 -13.01
N TYR A 239 8.80 8.85 -12.54
CA TYR A 239 10.22 8.47 -12.47
C TYR A 239 10.93 8.38 -13.82
N GLN A 240 10.20 8.16 -14.93
CA GLN A 240 10.74 8.14 -16.28
C GLN A 240 10.84 9.53 -16.93
N THR A 241 10.39 10.58 -16.24
CA THR A 241 10.44 11.96 -16.76
C THR A 241 11.86 12.34 -17.18
N VAL A 242 11.98 12.92 -18.37
CA VAL A 242 13.24 13.37 -18.95
C VAL A 242 13.97 14.32 -18.00
N MET A 243 15.29 14.15 -17.88
CA MET A 243 16.18 14.92 -17.00
C MET A 243 15.78 14.93 -15.50
N LEU A 244 14.96 13.98 -15.03
CA LEU A 244 14.61 13.87 -13.60
C LEU A 244 15.75 13.32 -12.72
N ARG A 245 16.67 12.54 -13.29
CA ARG A 245 17.75 11.90 -12.53
C ARG A 245 18.64 12.97 -11.88
N HIS A 246 18.73 12.92 -10.56
CA HIS A 246 19.50 13.87 -9.75
C HIS A 246 20.04 13.16 -8.51
N GLU A 247 21.19 13.59 -7.99
CA GLU A 247 21.83 12.95 -6.83
C GLU A 247 20.92 12.92 -5.58
N ASN A 248 19.99 13.86 -5.43
CA ASN A 248 19.07 13.92 -4.29
C ASN A 248 17.62 13.53 -4.64
N ILE A 249 17.44 12.76 -5.71
CA ILE A 249 16.17 12.09 -6.05
C ILE A 249 16.49 10.60 -6.15
N LEU A 250 15.58 9.74 -5.67
CA LEU A 250 15.79 8.28 -5.69
C LEU A 250 16.08 7.80 -7.12
N GLY A 251 17.17 7.06 -7.28
CA GLY A 251 17.59 6.51 -8.55
C GLY A 251 16.63 5.44 -9.04
N PHE A 252 15.75 5.79 -9.96
CA PHE A 252 14.92 4.84 -10.69
C PHE A 252 15.77 3.98 -11.64
N ILE A 253 15.47 2.68 -11.68
CA ILE A 253 16.14 1.71 -12.53
C ILE A 253 15.19 1.24 -13.64
N ALA A 254 14.03 0.70 -13.24
CA ALA A 254 13.07 0.12 -14.17
C ALA A 254 11.67 -0.04 -13.58
N ALA A 255 10.68 -0.16 -14.45
CA ALA A 255 9.34 -0.63 -14.13
C ALA A 255 9.08 -1.89 -14.96
N ASP A 256 8.56 -2.95 -14.33
CA ASP A 256 8.41 -4.27 -14.97
C ASP A 256 7.22 -5.03 -14.38
N ASN A 257 6.83 -6.13 -15.02
CA ASN A 257 5.71 -6.97 -14.61
C ASN A 257 6.24 -8.38 -14.33
N LYS A 258 5.85 -8.99 -13.23
CA LYS A 258 6.19 -10.38 -12.91
C LYS A 258 4.94 -11.21 -12.68
N ASP A 259 4.74 -12.21 -13.52
CA ASP A 259 3.73 -13.23 -13.30
C ASP A 259 4.33 -14.36 -12.44
N ASN A 260 3.66 -14.70 -11.36
CA ASN A 260 4.04 -15.80 -10.47
C ASN A 260 3.20 -17.08 -10.70
N GLY A 261 2.39 -17.11 -11.75
CA GLY A 261 1.49 -18.20 -12.12
C GLY A 261 0.10 -18.11 -11.48
N THR A 262 -0.12 -17.17 -10.56
CA THR A 262 -1.39 -16.99 -9.85
C THR A 262 -1.94 -15.57 -9.94
N TRP A 263 -1.08 -14.57 -9.95
CA TRP A 263 -1.45 -13.18 -10.22
C TRP A 263 -0.25 -12.38 -10.74
N THR A 264 -0.53 -11.35 -11.52
CA THR A 264 0.48 -10.41 -11.99
C THR A 264 0.87 -9.42 -10.90
N GLN A 265 2.16 -9.30 -10.66
CA GLN A 265 2.77 -8.27 -9.81
C GLN A 265 3.35 -7.16 -10.69
N LEU A 266 3.11 -5.91 -10.33
CA LEU A 266 3.70 -4.75 -11.01
C LEU A 266 4.86 -4.23 -10.15
N TRP A 267 6.06 -4.19 -10.71
CA TRP A 267 7.30 -3.91 -10.02
C TRP A 267 7.82 -2.52 -10.41
N LEU A 268 8.30 -1.79 -9.42
CA LEU A 268 9.10 -0.58 -9.59
C LEU A 268 10.43 -0.78 -8.87
N VAL A 269 11.51 -0.80 -9.65
CA VAL A 269 12.86 -1.11 -9.21
C VAL A 269 13.69 0.18 -9.11
N SER A 270 14.37 0.36 -7.98
CA SER A 270 15.16 1.55 -7.65
C SER A 270 16.43 1.20 -6.87
N GLU A 271 17.32 2.16 -6.71
CA GLU A 271 18.51 2.04 -5.86
C GLU A 271 18.11 1.70 -4.41
N TYR A 272 18.78 0.74 -3.79
CA TYR A 272 18.62 0.45 -2.37
C TYR A 272 19.50 1.39 -1.51
N HIS A 273 18.95 1.84 -0.39
CA HIS A 273 19.65 2.67 0.58
C HIS A 273 19.52 2.06 1.99
N GLU A 274 20.60 1.47 2.48
CA GLU A 274 20.67 0.69 3.73
C GLU A 274 20.24 1.48 4.98
N GLN A 275 20.47 2.80 5.00
CA GLN A 275 20.08 3.65 6.12
C GLN A 275 18.56 3.86 6.21
N GLY A 276 17.81 3.40 5.21
CA GLY A 276 16.36 3.50 5.17
C GLY A 276 15.87 4.93 5.03
N SER A 277 14.69 5.19 5.59
CA SER A 277 14.10 6.53 5.58
C SER A 277 14.78 7.47 6.57
N LEU A 278 14.68 8.78 6.34
CA LEU A 278 15.13 9.81 7.27
C LEU A 278 14.40 9.67 8.61
N TYR A 279 13.14 9.25 8.59
CA TYR A 279 12.40 8.87 9.80
C TYR A 279 13.16 7.79 10.60
N ASP A 280 13.54 6.67 9.96
CA ASP A 280 14.26 5.59 10.64
C ASP A 280 15.65 6.04 11.12
N TYR A 281 16.36 6.80 10.27
CA TYR A 281 17.69 7.33 10.57
C TYR A 281 17.68 8.26 11.79
N LEU A 282 16.72 9.19 11.88
CA LEU A 282 16.64 10.15 12.99
C LEU A 282 16.17 9.51 14.31
N ASN A 283 15.43 8.40 14.25
CA ASN A 283 15.10 7.59 15.43
C ASN A 283 16.33 6.89 16.01
N ARG A 284 17.24 6.42 15.15
CA ARG A 284 18.41 5.64 15.57
C ARG A 284 19.63 6.50 15.89
N ASN A 285 19.76 7.64 15.20
CA ASN A 285 20.99 8.42 15.22
C ASN A 285 20.78 9.81 15.83
N ILE A 286 21.88 10.37 16.30
CA ILE A 286 22.06 11.78 16.64
C ILE A 286 22.95 12.36 15.54
N VAL A 287 22.70 13.59 15.10
CA VAL A 287 23.49 14.25 14.06
C VAL A 287 24.32 15.37 14.63
N THR A 288 25.49 15.60 14.05
CA THR A 288 26.28 16.81 14.31
C THR A 288 25.70 18.00 13.55
N VAL A 289 26.20 19.20 13.83
CA VAL A 289 25.84 20.40 13.04
C VAL A 289 26.13 20.19 11.55
N ALA A 290 27.30 19.65 11.20
CA ALA A 290 27.66 19.34 9.83
C ALA A 290 26.72 18.28 9.20
N GLY A 291 26.37 17.23 9.96
CA GLY A 291 25.41 16.22 9.53
C GLY A 291 24.02 16.79 9.25
N MET A 292 23.51 17.64 10.16
CA MET A 292 22.24 18.35 9.97
C MET A 292 22.25 19.20 8.69
N ILE A 293 23.33 19.95 8.45
CA ILE A 293 23.47 20.79 7.24
C ILE A 293 23.50 19.91 5.98
N LYS A 294 24.23 18.79 5.97
CA LYS A 294 24.29 17.85 4.84
C LYS A 294 22.92 17.26 4.50
N LEU A 295 22.19 16.77 5.51
CA LEU A 295 20.83 16.22 5.33
C LEU A 295 19.88 17.30 4.80
N ALA A 296 19.86 18.49 5.43
CA ALA A 296 18.96 19.57 5.02
C ALA A 296 19.29 20.11 3.62
N LEU A 297 20.58 20.27 3.29
CA LEU A 297 21.02 20.79 1.99
C LEU A 297 20.67 19.83 0.85
N SER A 298 20.91 18.53 1.05
CA SER A 298 20.58 17.51 0.04
C SER A 298 19.07 17.44 -0.23
N ILE A 299 18.22 17.52 0.81
CA ILE A 299 16.76 17.64 0.64
C ILE A 299 16.39 18.89 -0.15
N ALA A 300 16.95 20.06 0.21
CA ALA A 300 16.70 21.31 -0.50
C ALA A 300 17.11 21.22 -1.98
N SER A 301 18.24 20.55 -2.26
CA SER A 301 18.76 20.36 -3.62
C SER A 301 17.85 19.46 -4.45
N GLY A 302 17.39 18.33 -3.89
CA GLY A 302 16.43 17.44 -4.55
C GLY A 302 15.10 18.12 -4.84
N LEU A 303 14.54 18.86 -3.85
CA LEU A 303 13.27 19.55 -4.05
C LEU A 303 13.40 20.71 -5.04
N ALA A 304 14.51 21.46 -4.99
CA ALA A 304 14.77 22.51 -5.98
C ALA A 304 14.85 21.96 -7.40
N HIS A 305 15.46 20.79 -7.58
CA HIS A 305 15.49 20.10 -8.88
C HIS A 305 14.09 19.65 -9.33
N LEU A 306 13.27 19.06 -8.44
CA LEU A 306 11.88 18.72 -8.76
C LEU A 306 11.08 19.93 -9.23
N HIS A 307 11.14 21.02 -8.45
CA HIS A 307 10.39 22.26 -8.67
C HIS A 307 10.84 23.08 -9.88
N MET A 308 12.04 22.83 -10.39
CA MET A 308 12.64 23.57 -11.50
C MET A 308 12.18 22.99 -12.83
N GLU A 309 11.68 23.85 -13.70
CA GLU A 309 11.52 23.54 -15.13
C GLU A 309 12.89 23.66 -15.82
N ILE A 310 13.20 22.71 -16.71
CA ILE A 310 14.37 22.77 -17.56
C ILE A 310 13.88 22.90 -19.00
N VAL A 311 14.18 24.03 -19.63
CA VAL A 311 13.78 24.33 -21.01
C VAL A 311 14.77 23.68 -21.98
N GLY A 312 14.27 23.09 -23.07
CA GLY A 312 15.08 22.49 -24.12
C GLY A 312 14.30 21.45 -24.94
N THR A 313 14.94 20.88 -25.96
CA THR A 313 14.36 19.80 -26.79
C THR A 313 14.03 18.55 -25.98
N GLN A 314 14.80 18.30 -24.91
CA GLN A 314 14.59 17.27 -23.89
C GLN A 314 14.32 17.94 -22.55
N GLY A 315 13.35 18.86 -22.51
CA GLY A 315 13.02 19.62 -21.32
C GLY A 315 12.44 18.77 -20.19
N LYS A 316 12.61 19.24 -18.94
CA LYS A 316 11.98 18.67 -17.75
C LYS A 316 10.84 19.58 -17.31
N PRO A 317 9.59 19.10 -17.18
CA PRO A 317 8.52 19.88 -16.59
C PRO A 317 8.80 20.17 -15.11
N ALA A 318 8.25 21.26 -14.57
CA ALA A 318 8.26 21.46 -13.13
C ALA A 318 7.38 20.41 -12.44
N ILE A 319 7.84 19.85 -11.32
CA ILE A 319 7.16 18.77 -10.59
C ILE A 319 6.97 19.19 -9.13
N ALA A 320 5.76 19.02 -8.60
CA ALA A 320 5.46 19.16 -7.17
C ALA A 320 5.15 17.78 -6.57
N HIS A 321 5.68 17.49 -5.39
CA HIS A 321 5.68 16.15 -4.80
C HIS A 321 4.38 15.79 -4.09
N ARG A 322 3.80 16.71 -3.32
CA ARG A 322 2.51 16.58 -2.60
C ARG A 322 2.46 15.57 -1.43
N ASP A 323 3.57 14.94 -1.06
CA ASP A 323 3.65 14.05 0.11
C ASP A 323 5.05 14.01 0.72
N ILE A 324 5.68 15.19 0.82
CA ILE A 324 6.97 15.32 1.49
C ILE A 324 6.79 15.03 2.99
N LYS A 325 7.59 14.09 3.50
CA LYS A 325 7.70 13.70 4.91
C LYS A 325 8.99 12.93 5.13
N SER A 326 9.43 12.81 6.38
CA SER A 326 10.67 12.09 6.71
C SER A 326 10.67 10.61 6.29
N LYS A 327 9.50 9.96 6.20
CA LYS A 327 9.35 8.58 5.67
C LYS A 327 9.56 8.46 4.15
N ASN A 328 9.39 9.54 3.39
CA ASN A 328 9.55 9.56 1.93
C ASN A 328 10.88 10.19 1.49
N ILE A 329 11.82 10.33 2.41
CA ILE A 329 13.18 10.80 2.15
C ILE A 329 14.10 9.70 2.62
N LEU A 330 15.00 9.21 1.77
CA LEU A 330 15.96 8.16 2.10
C LEU A 330 17.32 8.77 2.44
N VAL A 331 18.06 8.15 3.36
CA VAL A 331 19.44 8.55 3.69
C VAL A 331 20.42 7.63 2.97
N LYS A 332 21.42 8.22 2.33
CA LYS A 332 22.48 7.49 1.63
C LYS A 332 23.63 7.18 2.56
N LYS A 333 24.51 6.26 2.14
CA LYS A 333 25.74 5.91 2.87
C LYS A 333 26.69 7.09 3.14
N CYS A 334 26.62 8.15 2.33
CA CYS A 334 27.40 9.38 2.51
C CYS A 334 26.68 10.46 3.34
N ASP A 335 25.64 10.10 4.09
CA ASP A 335 24.83 11.00 4.93
C ASP A 335 24.19 12.18 4.16
N THR A 336 23.87 11.94 2.88
CA THR A 336 23.02 12.82 2.07
C THR A 336 21.67 12.18 1.83
N CYS A 337 20.67 12.97 1.48
CA CYS A 337 19.31 12.50 1.26
C CYS A 337 18.98 12.33 -0.23
N ALA A 338 18.02 11.43 -0.49
CA ALA A 338 17.28 11.35 -1.75
C ALA A 338 15.78 11.35 -1.51
N ILE A 339 15.04 12.17 -2.25
CA ILE A 339 13.58 12.21 -2.19
C ILE A 339 13.00 11.02 -2.95
N ALA A 340 12.05 10.31 -2.35
CA ALA A 340 11.43 9.08 -2.85
C ALA A 340 9.90 9.18 -2.84
N ASP A 341 9.22 8.17 -3.40
CA ASP A 341 7.75 8.04 -3.42
C ASP A 341 7.03 9.18 -4.15
N LEU A 342 7.31 9.28 -5.46
CA LEU A 342 6.76 10.30 -6.35
C LEU A 342 5.35 9.96 -6.90
N GLY A 343 4.68 8.94 -6.34
CA GLY A 343 3.41 8.43 -6.87
C GLY A 343 2.23 9.42 -6.77
N LEU A 344 2.34 10.46 -5.95
CA LEU A 344 1.34 11.53 -5.81
C LEU A 344 1.73 12.84 -6.52
N ALA A 345 2.90 12.88 -7.15
CA ALA A 345 3.44 14.08 -7.76
C ALA A 345 2.57 14.58 -8.93
N VAL A 346 2.70 15.87 -9.26
CA VAL A 346 2.06 16.52 -10.41
C VAL A 346 3.09 17.27 -11.24
N LYS A 347 2.94 17.23 -12.56
CA LYS A 347 3.73 17.92 -13.57
C LYS A 347 2.98 19.15 -14.06
N HIS A 348 3.73 20.22 -14.31
CA HIS A 348 3.24 21.41 -15.00
C HIS A 348 3.62 21.35 -16.47
N ASP A 349 2.64 21.43 -17.35
CA ASP A 349 2.84 21.73 -18.75
C ASP A 349 2.84 23.26 -18.91
N SER A 350 4.01 23.85 -19.07
CA SER A 350 4.19 25.29 -19.21
C SER A 350 3.68 25.84 -20.55
N ILE A 351 3.59 25.01 -21.59
CA ILE A 351 3.13 25.39 -22.93
C ILE A 351 1.61 25.55 -22.93
N MET A 352 0.91 24.54 -22.41
CA MET A 352 -0.55 24.55 -22.31
C MET A 352 -1.06 25.27 -21.05
N ASN A 353 -0.14 25.59 -20.13
CA ASN A 353 -0.42 26.09 -18.79
C ASN A 353 -1.42 25.19 -18.03
N THR A 354 -1.25 23.88 -18.14
CA THR A 354 -2.09 22.87 -17.50
C THR A 354 -1.30 22.06 -16.48
N ILE A 355 -2.02 21.43 -15.56
CA ILE A 355 -1.44 20.59 -14.51
C ILE A 355 -2.12 19.22 -14.63
N ASP A 356 -1.35 18.15 -14.58
CA ASP A 356 -1.83 16.78 -14.72
C ASP A 356 -2.45 16.23 -13.40
N ILE A 357 -3.38 16.98 -12.83
CA ILE A 357 -3.97 16.71 -11.52
C ILE A 357 -4.87 15.46 -11.59
N PRO A 358 -4.65 14.45 -10.72
CA PRO A 358 -5.57 13.33 -10.56
C PRO A 358 -6.95 13.77 -10.06
N GLN A 359 -7.98 12.92 -10.23
CA GLN A 359 -9.38 13.22 -9.84
C GLN A 359 -9.55 13.75 -8.39
N ASN A 360 -8.68 13.36 -7.46
CA ASN A 360 -8.68 13.90 -6.09
C ASN A 360 -7.44 14.79 -5.84
N PRO A 361 -7.61 16.12 -5.71
CA PRO A 361 -6.50 17.03 -5.42
C PRO A 361 -6.03 16.96 -3.95
N LYS A 362 -6.88 16.50 -3.02
CA LYS A 362 -6.58 16.42 -1.58
C LYS A 362 -5.98 15.06 -1.24
N VAL A 363 -4.66 14.96 -1.37
CA VAL A 363 -3.87 13.76 -1.08
C VAL A 363 -2.65 14.11 -0.25
N GLY A 364 -1.95 13.08 0.24
CA GLY A 364 -0.76 13.21 1.07
C GLY A 364 -1.03 12.89 2.53
N THR A 365 0.01 13.02 3.34
CA THR A 365 -0.02 12.67 4.77
C THR A 365 -0.56 13.85 5.57
N LYS A 366 -1.71 13.67 6.23
CA LYS A 366 -2.47 14.72 6.93
C LYS A 366 -1.60 15.57 7.87
N ARG A 367 -0.71 14.94 8.64
CA ARG A 367 0.23 15.60 9.57
C ARG A 367 1.14 16.65 8.90
N TYR A 368 1.46 16.47 7.62
CA TYR A 368 2.37 17.32 6.84
C TYR A 368 1.64 18.26 5.87
N MET A 369 0.30 18.23 5.84
CA MET A 369 -0.49 19.08 4.95
C MET A 369 -0.36 20.55 5.33
N ALA A 370 -0.21 21.40 4.32
CA ALA A 370 -0.19 22.85 4.48
C ALA A 370 -1.56 23.39 4.89
N PRO A 371 -1.64 24.57 5.55
CA PRO A 371 -2.90 25.16 6.00
C PRO A 371 -3.96 25.25 4.90
N GLU A 372 -3.58 25.70 3.71
CA GLU A 372 -4.46 25.84 2.54
C GLU A 372 -5.01 24.51 2.01
N MET A 373 -4.33 23.40 2.31
CA MET A 373 -4.82 22.06 1.99
C MET A 373 -5.80 21.55 3.05
N LEU A 374 -5.62 21.97 4.31
CA LEU A 374 -6.45 21.52 5.43
C LEU A 374 -7.80 22.22 5.44
N ASP A 375 -7.85 23.51 5.12
CA ASP A 375 -9.05 24.34 5.07
C ASP A 375 -9.71 24.43 3.67
N ASP A 376 -9.21 23.67 2.71
CA ASP A 376 -9.71 23.61 1.32
C ASP A 376 -9.68 24.96 0.58
N THR A 377 -8.79 25.88 0.96
CA THR A 377 -8.57 27.17 0.28
C THR A 377 -7.52 27.14 -0.83
N MET A 378 -6.81 26.01 -0.99
CA MET A 378 -5.76 25.85 -2.00
C MET A 378 -6.31 26.02 -3.42
N ASN A 379 -5.76 26.97 -4.17
CA ASN A 379 -6.05 27.10 -5.59
C ASN A 379 -5.29 26.05 -6.42
N VAL A 380 -5.99 24.98 -6.77
CA VAL A 380 -5.45 23.84 -7.53
C VAL A 380 -5.17 24.14 -9.01
N SER A 381 -5.70 25.24 -9.57
CA SER A 381 -5.39 25.62 -10.96
C SER A 381 -4.03 26.31 -11.09
N ILE A 382 -3.43 26.72 -9.97
CA ILE A 382 -2.12 27.38 -9.94
C ILE A 382 -1.07 26.37 -9.48
N PHE A 383 -0.14 26.03 -10.36
CA PHE A 383 0.90 25.04 -10.06
C PHE A 383 1.78 25.43 -8.86
N GLU A 384 2.06 26.73 -8.74
CA GLU A 384 2.86 27.28 -7.64
C GLU A 384 2.23 27.02 -6.26
N SER A 385 0.91 26.82 -6.17
CA SER A 385 0.24 26.40 -4.93
C SER A 385 0.81 25.07 -4.43
N PHE A 386 1.02 24.10 -5.33
CA PHE A 386 1.57 22.78 -4.96
C PHE A 386 3.02 22.89 -4.50
N LYS A 387 3.83 23.70 -5.19
CA LYS A 387 5.22 23.96 -4.77
C LYS A 387 5.28 24.61 -3.39
N ARG A 388 4.42 25.58 -3.10
CA ARG A 388 4.33 26.24 -1.79
C ARG A 388 3.90 25.26 -0.70
N ALA A 389 3.01 24.32 -1.00
CA ALA A 389 2.63 23.26 -0.06
C ALA A 389 3.82 22.32 0.26
N ASP A 390 4.60 21.90 -0.74
CA ASP A 390 5.82 21.11 -0.49
C ASP A 390 6.82 21.83 0.44
N ILE A 391 6.97 23.14 0.29
CA ILE A 391 7.87 23.94 1.15
C ILE A 391 7.41 23.92 2.61
N TYR A 392 6.11 24.00 2.85
CA TYR A 392 5.56 23.86 4.20
C TYR A 392 5.96 22.51 4.81
N SER A 393 5.76 21.42 4.06
CA SER A 393 6.11 20.08 4.51
C SER A 393 7.62 19.92 4.76
N VAL A 394 8.48 20.49 3.92
CA VAL A 394 9.94 20.52 4.15
C VAL A 394 10.30 21.26 5.44
N GLY A 395 9.62 22.37 5.75
CA GLY A 395 9.83 23.09 7.01
C GLY A 395 9.62 22.19 8.23
N LEU A 396 8.62 21.31 8.18
CA LEU A 396 8.37 20.32 9.23
C LEU A 396 9.46 19.25 9.30
N VAL A 397 9.95 18.76 8.15
CA VAL A 397 11.05 17.79 8.10
C VAL A 397 12.34 18.40 8.68
N TYR A 398 12.64 19.67 8.39
CA TYR A 398 13.81 20.34 8.98
C TYR A 398 13.71 20.46 10.50
N TRP A 399 12.51 20.65 11.05
CA TRP A 399 12.30 20.61 12.49
C TRP A 399 12.65 19.23 13.06
N GLU A 400 12.26 18.13 12.40
CA GLU A 400 12.63 16.77 12.81
C GLU A 400 14.16 16.58 12.82
N ILE A 401 14.87 17.06 11.79
CA ILE A 401 16.35 16.96 11.72
C ILE A 401 17.00 17.77 12.84
N ALA A 402 16.58 19.03 13.04
CA ALA A 402 17.21 19.94 13.99
C ALA A 402 17.11 19.47 15.44
N ARG A 403 16.02 18.79 15.83
CA ARG A 403 15.88 18.17 17.16
C ARG A 403 16.96 17.14 17.47
N ARG A 404 17.44 16.44 16.43
CA ARG A 404 18.47 15.41 16.53
C ARG A 404 19.88 15.97 16.42
N CYS A 405 20.02 17.27 16.23
CA CYS A 405 21.32 17.95 16.19
C CYS A 405 21.86 18.11 17.62
N SER A 406 22.98 17.46 17.92
CA SER A 406 23.65 17.61 19.22
C SER A 406 24.54 18.85 19.24
N VAL A 407 24.26 19.76 20.18
CA VAL A 407 25.07 20.95 20.44
C VAL A 407 25.39 21.00 21.93
N GLY A 408 26.68 21.01 22.28
CA GLY A 408 27.13 21.04 23.67
C GLY A 408 26.68 19.82 24.49
N GLY A 409 26.47 18.66 23.84
CA GLY A 409 26.00 17.43 24.48
C GLY A 409 24.49 17.39 24.75
N MET A 410 23.75 18.45 24.42
CA MET A 410 22.29 18.50 24.54
C MET A 410 21.65 18.04 23.23
N VAL A 411 20.71 17.10 23.33
CA VAL A 411 19.95 16.56 22.20
C VAL A 411 18.52 16.27 22.64
N GLU A 412 17.56 16.50 21.75
CA GLU A 412 16.15 16.20 22.01
C GLU A 412 15.76 14.86 21.38
N GLU A 413 14.87 14.11 22.01
CA GLU A 413 14.36 12.87 21.42
C GLU A 413 13.65 13.12 20.09
N TYR A 414 13.75 12.12 19.21
CA TYR A 414 13.01 12.13 17.95
C TYR A 414 11.52 12.20 18.21
N GLN A 415 10.85 13.12 17.52
CA GLN A 415 9.40 13.27 17.55
C GLN A 415 8.91 13.67 16.16
N LEU A 416 7.70 13.23 15.82
CA LEU A 416 7.00 13.72 14.64
C LEU A 416 6.54 15.17 14.86
N PRO A 417 6.40 15.98 13.80
CA PRO A 417 5.84 17.32 13.94
C PRO A 417 4.43 17.24 14.52
N TYR A 418 4.11 18.13 15.46
CA TYR A 418 2.83 18.15 16.18
C TYR A 418 2.57 16.94 17.10
N TYR A 419 3.59 16.16 17.50
CA TYR A 419 3.42 15.01 18.42
C TYR A 419 2.74 15.36 19.75
N ASP A 420 2.91 16.60 20.20
CA ASP A 420 2.39 17.16 21.45
C ASP A 420 1.00 17.78 21.32
N MET A 421 0.45 17.85 20.09
CA MET A 421 -0.80 18.56 19.79
C MET A 421 -1.87 17.67 19.15
N VAL A 422 -1.49 16.58 18.49
CA VAL A 422 -2.43 15.70 17.75
C VAL A 422 -2.09 14.21 17.96
N PRO A 423 -3.05 13.28 17.85
CA PRO A 423 -2.79 11.84 17.98
C PRO A 423 -1.87 11.31 16.87
N SER A 424 -1.36 10.08 17.02
CA SER A 424 -0.38 9.48 16.11
C SER A 424 -0.83 9.44 14.64
N ASP A 425 -2.08 9.06 14.36
CA ASP A 425 -2.73 9.17 13.04
C ASP A 425 -3.85 10.22 13.10
N PRO A 426 -3.52 11.51 12.92
CA PRO A 426 -4.49 12.58 13.07
C PRO A 426 -5.46 12.61 11.91
N SER A 427 -6.72 12.97 12.17
CA SER A 427 -7.68 13.29 11.11
C SER A 427 -7.34 14.64 10.45
N ILE A 428 -8.01 14.93 9.32
CA ILE A 428 -7.89 16.26 8.68
C ILE A 428 -8.40 17.34 9.65
N GLU A 429 -9.45 17.04 10.41
CA GLU A 429 -10.05 17.98 11.36
C GLU A 429 -9.14 18.30 12.54
N ASP A 430 -8.45 17.28 13.09
CA ASP A 430 -7.44 17.48 14.14
C ASP A 430 -6.34 18.44 13.69
N MET A 431 -5.83 18.21 12.47
CA MET A 431 -4.81 19.05 11.87
C MET A 431 -5.33 20.45 11.54
N ARG A 432 -6.54 20.59 10.99
CA ARG A 432 -7.17 21.87 10.68
C ARG A 432 -7.32 22.74 11.92
N LYS A 433 -7.79 22.15 13.03
CA LYS A 433 -7.94 22.86 14.31
C LYS A 433 -6.61 23.42 14.83
N VAL A 434 -5.54 22.62 14.81
CA VAL A 434 -4.23 23.02 15.32
C VAL A 434 -3.53 24.01 14.37
N VAL A 435 -3.52 23.72 13.08
CA VAL A 435 -2.70 24.43 12.08
C VAL A 435 -3.38 25.67 11.52
N CYS A 436 -4.71 25.63 11.32
CA CYS A 436 -5.48 26.71 10.70
C CYS A 436 -6.18 27.57 11.75
N ASP A 437 -6.94 26.95 12.67
CA ASP A 437 -7.77 27.70 13.63
C ASP A 437 -6.90 28.30 14.75
N GLN A 438 -6.06 27.48 15.39
CA GLN A 438 -5.16 27.90 16.46
C GLN A 438 -3.82 28.47 15.96
N LYS A 439 -3.50 28.22 14.68
CA LYS A 439 -2.26 28.68 14.02
C LYS A 439 -0.98 28.23 14.72
N PHE A 440 -1.03 27.09 15.42
CA PHE A 440 0.15 26.52 16.05
C PHE A 440 1.11 25.91 15.02
N ARG A 441 2.38 25.87 15.41
CA ARG A 441 3.50 25.26 14.69
C ARG A 441 4.37 24.50 15.71
N PRO A 442 5.15 23.50 15.29
CA PRO A 442 6.10 22.83 16.17
C PRO A 442 6.97 23.85 16.93
N ASN A 443 7.15 23.64 18.23
CA ASN A 443 7.91 24.56 19.07
C ASN A 443 9.38 24.62 18.63
N ILE A 444 9.96 25.82 18.54
CA ILE A 444 11.40 26.01 18.31
C ILE A 444 12.06 26.28 19.67
N PRO A 445 12.83 25.32 20.22
CA PRO A 445 13.46 25.46 21.53
C PRO A 445 14.39 26.68 21.61
N ASN A 446 14.34 27.41 22.73
CA ASN A 446 15.20 28.57 22.97
C ASN A 446 16.70 28.21 22.91
N GLN A 447 17.06 26.99 23.31
CA GLN A 447 18.44 26.49 23.27
C GLN A 447 19.05 26.53 21.86
N TRP A 448 18.24 26.44 20.79
CA TRP A 448 18.72 26.54 19.41
C TRP A 448 19.33 27.91 19.08
N GLN A 449 19.03 28.96 19.86
CA GLN A 449 19.65 30.28 19.69
C GLN A 449 21.14 30.30 20.02
N SER A 450 21.64 29.31 20.79
CA SER A 450 23.06 29.21 21.16
C SER A 450 23.98 28.77 20.01
N CYS A 451 23.42 28.22 18.93
CA CYS A 451 24.16 27.74 17.77
C CYS A 451 23.71 28.46 16.51
N GLU A 452 24.66 29.03 15.76
CA GLU A 452 24.35 29.78 14.54
C GLU A 452 23.61 28.93 13.50
N ALA A 453 24.04 27.67 13.29
CA ALA A 453 23.40 26.78 12.34
C ALA A 453 21.94 26.48 12.71
N LEU A 454 21.67 26.16 13.98
CA LEU A 454 20.31 25.93 14.47
C LEU A 454 19.45 27.20 14.44
N ARG A 455 20.03 28.37 14.72
CA ARG A 455 19.35 29.66 14.59
C ARG A 455 18.90 29.93 13.16
N VAL A 456 19.77 29.66 12.18
CA VAL A 456 19.42 29.82 10.76
C VAL A 456 18.40 28.77 10.32
N MET A 457 18.53 27.51 10.76
CA MET A 457 17.52 26.48 10.49
C MET A 457 16.15 26.87 11.07
N GLY A 458 16.09 27.39 12.30
CA GLY A 458 14.85 27.88 12.91
C GLY A 458 14.23 29.06 12.15
N ARG A 459 15.05 29.94 11.55
CA ARG A 459 14.56 31.00 10.65
C ARG A 459 13.96 30.40 9.37
N ILE A 460 14.67 29.46 8.73
CA ILE A 460 14.17 28.77 7.53
C ILE A 460 12.82 28.09 7.82
N MET A 461 12.69 27.35 8.93
CA MET A 461 11.41 26.73 9.32
C MET A 461 10.29 27.74 9.41
N ARG A 462 10.53 28.88 10.09
CA ARG A 462 9.55 29.97 10.21
C ARG A 462 9.09 30.51 8.85
N GLU A 463 10.03 30.68 7.94
CA GLU A 463 9.74 31.18 6.60
C GLU A 463 9.18 30.09 5.66
N CYS A 464 9.32 28.80 6.00
CA CYS A 464 8.71 27.69 5.27
C CYS A 464 7.25 27.43 5.65
N TRP A 465 6.87 27.62 6.92
CA TRP A 465 5.54 27.24 7.41
C TRP A 465 4.54 28.40 7.60
N TYR A 466 4.77 29.53 6.92
CA TYR A 466 3.80 30.64 6.88
C TYR A 466 2.42 30.15 6.45
N ALA A 467 1.36 30.72 7.04
CA ALA A 467 -0.01 30.43 6.64
C ALA A 467 -0.25 30.79 5.16
N ASN A 468 0.17 32.00 4.76
CA ASN A 468 0.15 32.40 3.36
C ASN A 468 1.28 31.70 2.57
N GLY A 469 0.91 30.79 1.67
CA GLY A 469 1.86 30.09 0.80
C GLY A 469 2.75 31.02 -0.03
N ALA A 470 2.24 32.18 -0.46
CA ALA A 470 3.01 33.12 -1.28
C ALA A 470 4.16 33.80 -0.52
N ALA A 471 4.11 33.81 0.82
CA ALA A 471 5.18 34.34 1.67
C ALA A 471 6.28 33.30 1.96
N ARG A 472 6.09 32.03 1.56
CA ARG A 472 7.04 30.97 1.84
C ARG A 472 8.28 31.09 0.96
N LEU A 473 9.42 30.62 1.48
CA LEU A 473 10.65 30.49 0.69
C LEU A 473 10.44 29.54 -0.50
N THR A 474 11.24 29.71 -1.56
CA THR A 474 11.35 28.70 -2.61
C THR A 474 12.43 27.67 -2.24
N ALA A 475 12.35 26.45 -2.78
CA ALA A 475 13.35 25.41 -2.54
C ALA A 475 14.76 25.88 -2.94
N LEU A 476 14.86 26.64 -4.04
CA LEU A 476 16.13 27.23 -4.48
C LEU A 476 16.68 28.26 -3.48
N ARG A 477 15.81 29.08 -2.87
CA ARG A 477 16.23 30.05 -1.84
C ARG A 477 16.68 29.33 -0.55
N VAL A 478 15.98 28.28 -0.15
CA VAL A 478 16.37 27.41 0.96
C VAL A 478 17.75 26.79 0.69
N LYS A 479 17.94 26.17 -0.48
CA LYS A 479 19.23 25.59 -0.92
C LYS A 479 20.36 26.62 -0.78
N LYS A 480 20.21 27.80 -1.38
CA LYS A 480 21.23 28.87 -1.32
C LYS A 480 21.57 29.29 0.12
N THR A 481 20.56 29.38 0.98
CA THR A 481 20.75 29.80 2.39
C THR A 481 21.52 28.73 3.17
N ILE A 482 21.20 27.45 2.99
CA ILE A 482 21.90 26.35 3.67
C ILE A 482 23.31 26.16 3.10
N SER A 483 23.53 26.33 1.78
CA SER A 483 24.88 26.29 1.19
C SER A 483 25.81 27.33 1.80
N GLN A 484 25.30 28.54 2.11
CA GLN A 484 26.08 29.57 2.78
C GLN A 484 26.44 29.21 4.23
N LEU A 485 25.65 28.36 4.90
CA LEU A 485 26.02 27.82 6.21
C LEU A 485 27.15 26.80 6.10
N CYS A 486 27.09 25.92 5.09
CA CYS A 486 28.12 24.91 4.86
C CYS A 486 29.50 25.55 4.72
N VAL A 487 29.63 26.56 3.86
CA VAL A 487 30.90 27.29 3.66
C VAL A 487 31.43 27.90 4.96
N LYS A 488 30.55 28.42 5.82
CA LYS A 488 30.96 29.03 7.10
C LYS A 488 31.44 28.02 8.13
N GLU A 489 30.91 26.79 8.11
CA GLU A 489 31.36 25.72 9.00
C GLU A 489 32.67 25.11 8.50
N ASP A 490 32.84 24.94 7.19
CA ASP A 490 34.09 24.48 6.59
C ASP A 490 35.25 25.46 6.84
N CYS A 491 34.98 26.77 6.99
CA CYS A 491 36.00 27.75 7.38
C CYS A 491 36.35 27.76 8.88
N LYS A 492 35.62 27.02 9.74
CA LYS A 492 35.86 26.93 11.19
C LYS A 492 36.49 25.59 11.62
N ALA A 493 36.39 24.58 10.78
CA ALA A 493 37.10 23.30 10.91
C ALA A 493 38.55 23.47 10.42
#